data_AF-A0A7C8GW99-F1
#
_entry.id   AF-A0A7C8GW99-F1
#
_cell.length_a   1.000
_cell.length_b   1.000
_cell.length_c   1.000
_cell.angle_alpha   90.00
_cell.angle_beta   90.00
_cell.angle_gamma   90.00
#
_symmetry.space_group_name_H-M   'P 1'
#
loop_
_entity.id
_entity.type
_entity.pdbx_description
1 polymer ?
#
loop_
_entity_poly.entity_id
_entity_poly.type
_entity_poly.pdbx_seq_one_letter_code
_entity_poly.pdbx_strand_id
1 'polypeptide(L)' 'MGRDQHRDKRNKSNLPQTPKNQKSDGIDVEFAEEFADSEDKEAQMRSKRADQRQSNKK' A
#
# COMPACT_ATOMS: atom_id res chain seq x y z
N MET A 1 25.56 -9.82 33.11
CA MET A 1 25.62 -10.67 31.90
C MET A 1 24.18 -10.94 31.48
N GLY A 2 23.70 -10.75 30.25
CA GLY A 2 24.34 -10.46 28.99
C GLY A 2 23.36 -9.76 28.03
N ARG A 3 23.93 -9.16 26.99
CA ARG A 3 23.27 -8.40 25.93
C ARG A 3 22.07 -9.14 25.34
N ASP A 4 20.95 -8.44 25.24
CA ASP A 4 19.90 -8.78 24.30
C ASP A 4 20.46 -8.70 22.86
N GLN A 5 20.56 -9.86 22.22
CA GLN A 5 21.06 -10.06 20.84
C GLN A 5 19.94 -10.02 19.80
N HIS A 6 18.75 -9.49 20.12
CA HIS A 6 17.64 -9.44 19.17
C HIS A 6 17.79 -8.36 18.08
N ARG A 7 18.95 -7.70 17.96
CA ARG A 7 19.21 -6.71 16.89
C ARG A 7 19.60 -7.30 15.54
N ASP A 8 19.91 -8.60 15.46
CA ASP A 8 20.52 -9.18 14.26
C ASP A 8 19.74 -10.33 13.66
N LYS A 9 18.54 -10.09 13.11
CA LYS A 9 18.05 -10.88 11.96
C LYS A 9 17.33 -9.98 10.97
N ARG A 10 18.10 -9.09 10.33
CA ARG A 10 17.82 -8.60 8.98
C ARG A 10 17.98 -9.75 7.95
N ASN A 11 17.27 -10.86 8.14
CA ASN A 11 17.16 -11.90 7.13
C ASN A 11 15.87 -11.64 6.34
N LYS A 12 15.95 -10.59 5.52
CA LYS A 12 15.01 -10.36 4.42
C LYS A 12 15.17 -11.53 3.44
N SER A 13 14.30 -12.52 3.57
CA SER A 13 13.97 -13.55 2.56
C SER A 13 15.06 -14.57 2.18
N ASN A 14 15.34 -15.56 3.03
CA ASN A 14 15.90 -16.84 2.56
C ASN A 14 14.82 -17.88 2.19
N LEU A 15 13.57 -17.63 2.55
CA LEU A 15 12.44 -18.48 2.19
C LEU A 15 11.16 -17.63 2.13
N PRO A 16 10.88 -16.94 1.00
CA PRO A 16 9.61 -16.24 0.87
C PRO A 16 8.48 -17.26 1.01
N GLN A 17 7.45 -16.93 1.78
CA GLN A 17 6.26 -17.76 1.95
C GLN A 17 5.58 -18.06 0.60
N THR A 18 5.72 -17.15 -0.37
CA THR A 18 5.29 -17.31 -1.75
C THR A 18 6.49 -17.57 -2.68
N PRO A 19 6.46 -18.67 -3.45
CA PRO A 19 7.42 -18.92 -4.53
C PRO A 19 7.53 -17.72 -5.48
N LYS A 20 8.72 -17.48 -6.06
CA LYS A 20 8.97 -16.28 -6.89
C LYS A 20 8.02 -16.15 -8.09
N ASN A 21 7.58 -17.27 -8.66
CA ASN A 21 6.65 -17.33 -9.79
C ASN A 21 5.18 -17.17 -9.40
N GLN A 22 4.87 -17.12 -8.10
CA GLN A 22 3.53 -16.90 -7.55
C GLN A 22 3.41 -15.55 -6.85
N LYS A 23 4.43 -14.69 -6.97
CA LYS A 23 4.34 -13.32 -6.51
C LYS A 23 3.47 -12.55 -7.50
N SER A 24 2.36 -12.01 -7.02
CA SER A 24 1.62 -11.00 -7.76
C SER A 24 2.46 -9.74 -7.91
N ASP A 25 2.30 -9.03 -9.02
CA ASP A 25 3.00 -7.76 -9.28
C ASP A 25 2.58 -6.63 -8.32
N GLY A 26 1.54 -6.86 -7.51
CA GLY A 26 1.01 -5.88 -6.56
C GLY A 26 0.36 -4.70 -7.26
N ILE A 27 -0.09 -4.90 -8.49
CA ILE A 27 -0.83 -3.91 -9.27
C ILE A 27 -2.28 -3.99 -8.80
N ASP A 28 -2.75 -2.88 -8.24
CA ASP A 28 -4.13 -2.71 -7.77
C ASP A 28 -5.07 -2.44 -8.98
N VAL A 29 -5.28 -3.48 -9.80
CA VAL A 29 -6.08 -3.44 -11.05
C VAL A 29 -7.52 -3.01 -10.79
N GLU A 30 -8.05 -3.33 -9.61
CA GLU A 30 -9.42 -3.01 -9.18
C GLU A 30 -9.67 -1.50 -9.07
N PHE A 31 -8.61 -0.69 -8.90
CA PHE A 31 -8.70 0.77 -8.82
C PHE A 31 -8.31 1.46 -10.13
N ALA A 32 -8.09 0.71 -11.20
CA ALA A 32 -7.79 1.29 -12.49
C ALA A 32 -9.00 2.07 -13.02
N GLU A 33 -8.72 3.20 -13.66
CA GLU A 33 -9.76 4.14 -14.13
C GLU A 33 -10.71 3.52 -15.17
N GLU A 34 -10.27 2.48 -15.86
CA GLU A 34 -11.04 1.73 -16.85
C GLU A 34 -12.15 0.86 -16.23
N PHE A 35 -11.95 0.40 -14.98
CA PHE A 35 -12.95 -0.36 -14.23
C PHE A 35 -13.76 0.51 -13.27
N ALA A 36 -13.32 1.75 -13.05
CA ALA A 36 -13.98 2.67 -12.14
C ALA A 36 -15.37 3.06 -12.65
N ASP A 37 -16.37 2.81 -11.81
CA ASP A 37 -17.73 3.25 -12.07
C ASP A 37 -17.94 4.74 -11.72
N SER A 38 -19.18 5.22 -11.82
CA SER A 38 -19.49 6.61 -11.48
C SER A 38 -19.28 6.90 -9.98
N GLU A 39 -19.55 5.93 -9.11
CA GLU A 39 -19.45 6.09 -7.66
C GLU A 39 -17.99 6.20 -7.24
N ASP A 40 -17.11 5.39 -7.83
CA ASP A 40 -15.67 5.44 -7.61
C ASP A 40 -15.09 6.80 -7.98
N LYS A 41 -15.49 7.36 -9.13
CA LYS A 41 -15.06 8.68 -9.58
C LYS A 41 -15.53 9.79 -8.64
N GLU A 42 -16.77 9.71 -8.16
CA GLU A 42 -17.31 10.66 -7.19
C GLU A 42 -16.59 10.57 -5.83
N ALA A 43 -16.28 9.37 -5.37
CA ALA A 43 -15.53 9.13 -4.14
C ALA A 43 -14.12 9.74 -4.21
N GLN A 44 -13.40 9.51 -5.31
CA GLN A 44 -12.08 10.11 -5.54
C GLN A 44 -12.15 11.65 -5.56
N MET A 45 -13.15 12.20 -6.24
CA MET A 45 -13.40 13.64 -6.31
C MET A 45 -13.71 14.23 -4.93
N ARG A 46 -14.48 13.52 -4.09
CA ARG A 46 -14.81 13.95 -2.72
C ARG A 46 -13.57 13.91 -1.82
N SER A 47 -12.75 12.86 -1.91
CA SER A 47 -11.49 12.75 -1.16
C SER A 47 -10.52 13.89 -1.52
N LYS A 48 -10.29 14.14 -2.82
CA LYS A 48 -9.42 15.25 -3.26
C LYS A 48 -9.88 16.60 -2.72
N ARG A 49 -11.19 16.87 -2.69
CA ARG A 49 -11.76 18.10 -2.11
C ARG A 49 -11.57 18.18 -0.60
N ALA A 50 -11.67 17.07 0.12
CA ALA A 50 -11.43 17.03 1.56
C ALA A 50 -9.95 17.32 1.88
N ASP A 51 -9.03 16.72 1.12
CA ASP A 51 -7.58 16.93 1.30
C ASP A 51 -7.21 18.39 1.04
N GLN A 52 -7.77 19.02 0.00
CA GLN A 52 -7.60 20.46 -0.26
C GLN A 52 -8.10 21.34 0.90
N ARG A 53 -9.22 20.97 1.53
CA ARG A 53 -9.72 21.68 2.72
C ARG A 53 -8.77 21.53 3.90
N GLN A 54 -8.19 20.34 4.09
CA GLN A 54 -7.23 20.10 5.16
C GLN A 54 -5.90 20.81 4.91
N SER A 55 -5.39 20.82 3.68
CA SER A 55 -4.14 21.50 3.33
C SER A 55 -4.21 23.00 3.56
N ASN A 56 -5.36 23.61 3.26
CA ASN A 56 -5.59 25.05 3.44
C ASN A 56 -5.86 25.46 4.90
N LYS A 57 -5.94 24.49 5.83
CA LYS A 57 -6.13 24.73 7.27
C LYS A 57 -4.81 24.72 8.05
N LYS A 58 -3.67 24.48 7.38
CA LYS A 58 -2.33 24.70 7.95
C LYS A 58 -1.95 26.16 7.82
#